data_AF-A0A1M5JUD3-F1
#
_entry.id   AF-A0A1M5JUD3-F1
#
_cell.length_a   1.000
_cell.length_b   1.000
_cell.length_c   1.000
_cell.angle_alpha   90.00
_cell.angle_beta   90.00
_cell.angle_gamma   90.00
#
_symmetry.space_group_name_H-M   'P 1'
#
loop_
_entity.id
_entity.type
_entity.pdbx_description
1 polymer ?
#
loop_
_entity_poly.entity_id
_entity_poly.type
_entity_poly.pdbx_seq_one_letter_code
_entity_poly.pdbx_strand_id
1 'polypeptide(L)'
;MKQIYSLLFLLLFTAGFAQAPAGYYSTATGSGYTLKTQLYDIIKGHTVLSYADLYVTYETSDVDNFYENDGSVLDMYSENPSGADPYNYSIASTQRCGSNGYNKESDCYNREHIIPQSVFGEQTPMVSDAHFITPTDGQVNGIRSNFPHSVVASPTLVTANGSKLGLSTIAGYTGEVFEPIDEFKGDIARMYFYFATRYQNLVAGYNYPMFNKSTNKVFTNAFLSQLLAWHNQDPVSAREVARNNAIYARQNNRNPYIDNPSFVAAVWSTEPADTEAPTAATNFTVTTTSNSATLTWNAATDNIGVTGYDLYVDGTFKSTFTDLTANVTGLLPSTTYSFYLITRDDERNSSVETASINGTTTAVPSGTTNCVSEDFQNIPANSVSYATQTWTNSGVTWTATDARTDQSLNARAITIRNGSLTSSAIPNGIKDLTVTTQLVFSGVAGTFKLNVNGIEVGTIPYSSAVTTTTISGINVTGNITVSINGNSGTKNRVIIDDLSWSCNNSLSNIDFDTSKFTIYPNPSNGTVKINFSNFAEKHQVQIFSLSGQKVFDEEYINSPNAEINYVTKGVYIVKITRDGASETKKLIVN
;
A
#
# COMPACT_ATOMS: atom_id res chain seq x y z
N MET A 1 -77.15 35.23 -13.15
CA MET A 1 -76.93 34.96 -11.71
C MET A 1 -76.59 33.49 -11.53
N LYS A 2 -75.36 33.19 -11.13
CA LYS A 2 -74.93 32.05 -10.31
C LYS A 2 -73.41 32.18 -10.17
N GLN A 3 -72.98 32.78 -9.06
CA GLN A 3 -71.57 32.84 -8.68
C GLN A 3 -71.21 31.48 -8.07
N ILE A 4 -70.18 30.84 -8.61
CA ILE A 4 -69.59 29.63 -8.06
C ILE A 4 -68.38 30.08 -7.24
N TYR A 5 -68.49 29.96 -5.91
CA TYR A 5 -67.37 30.13 -5.01
C TYR A 5 -66.59 28.81 -4.94
N SER A 6 -65.37 28.80 -5.48
CA SER A 6 -64.42 27.71 -5.24
C SER A 6 -63.84 27.88 -3.84
N LEU A 7 -64.27 27.04 -2.90
CA LEU A 7 -63.64 26.91 -1.59
C LEU A 7 -62.31 26.17 -1.77
N LEU A 8 -61.20 26.88 -1.64
CA LEU A 8 -59.86 26.30 -1.56
C LEU A 8 -59.67 25.78 -0.12
N PHE A 9 -59.82 24.48 0.09
CA PHE A 9 -59.50 23.84 1.37
C PHE A 9 -57.97 23.68 1.45
N LEU A 10 -57.31 24.61 2.16
CA LEU A 10 -55.89 24.51 2.47
C LEU A 10 -55.73 23.49 3.62
N LEU A 11 -55.50 22.22 3.27
CA LEU A 11 -55.06 21.19 4.22
C LEU A 11 -53.61 21.50 4.63
N LEU A 12 -53.46 22.27 5.72
CA LEU A 12 -52.21 22.37 6.46
C LEU A 12 -51.93 21.02 7.12
N PHE A 13 -51.16 20.15 6.44
CA PHE A 13 -50.50 19.03 7.08
C PHE A 13 -49.36 19.59 7.96
N THR A 14 -49.63 19.79 9.24
CA THR A 14 -48.56 19.89 10.24
C THR A 14 -48.07 18.47 10.52
N ALA A 15 -47.14 17.98 9.70
CA ALA A 15 -46.30 16.86 10.11
C ALA A 15 -45.51 17.34 11.33
N GLY A 16 -45.82 16.83 12.51
CA GLY A 16 -45.08 17.12 13.72
C GLY A 16 -43.68 16.54 13.59
N PHE A 17 -42.72 17.34 13.09
CA PHE A 17 -41.31 17.03 13.23
C PHE A 17 -41.00 17.08 14.73
N ALA A 18 -40.91 15.92 15.39
CA ALA A 18 -40.24 15.88 16.68
C ALA A 18 -38.77 16.22 16.42
N GLN A 19 -38.39 17.46 16.65
CA GLN A 19 -36.99 17.89 16.72
C GLN A 19 -36.46 17.59 18.11
N ALA A 20 -35.16 17.78 18.34
CA ALA A 20 -34.58 17.65 19.66
C ALA A 20 -35.40 18.46 20.68
N PRO A 21 -35.55 17.99 21.94
CA PRO A 21 -36.28 18.73 22.95
C PRO A 21 -35.81 20.19 23.03
N ALA A 22 -36.72 21.12 23.27
CA ALA A 22 -36.37 22.53 23.37
C ALA A 22 -35.26 22.72 24.42
N GLY A 23 -34.16 23.37 24.03
CA GLY A 23 -33.00 23.61 24.89
C GLY A 23 -32.02 22.42 25.04
N TYR A 24 -32.24 21.30 24.34
CA TYR A 24 -31.38 20.10 24.45
C TYR A 24 -29.90 20.39 24.15
N TYR A 25 -29.62 21.30 23.21
CA TYR A 25 -28.27 21.74 22.83
C TYR A 25 -27.86 23.11 23.39
N SER A 26 -28.56 23.63 24.42
CA SER A 26 -28.32 24.99 24.94
C SER A 26 -26.91 25.24 25.48
N THR A 27 -26.18 24.19 25.87
CA THR A 27 -24.79 24.28 26.35
C THR A 27 -23.74 24.06 25.26
N ALA A 28 -24.15 23.75 24.03
CA ALA A 28 -23.26 23.52 22.88
C ALA A 28 -22.97 24.83 22.14
N THR A 29 -22.22 25.73 22.77
CA THR A 29 -21.97 27.10 22.28
C THR A 29 -20.56 27.33 21.70
N GLY A 30 -19.68 26.33 21.79
CA GLY A 30 -18.28 26.43 21.37
C GLY A 30 -18.08 26.17 19.87
N SER A 31 -16.82 25.94 19.50
CA SER A 31 -16.41 25.48 18.17
C SER A 31 -15.31 24.42 18.29
N GLY A 32 -15.01 23.72 17.19
CA GLY A 32 -13.98 22.68 17.12
C GLY A 32 -14.16 21.61 18.18
N TYR A 33 -13.05 21.17 18.78
CA TYR A 33 -13.08 20.14 19.83
C TYR A 33 -13.67 20.62 21.17
N THR A 34 -13.78 21.93 21.39
CA THR A 34 -14.56 22.46 22.52
C THR A 34 -16.04 22.16 22.33
N LEU A 35 -16.59 22.41 21.14
CA LEU A 35 -17.96 22.03 20.80
C LEU A 35 -18.15 20.51 20.88
N LYS A 36 -17.20 19.72 20.38
CA LYS A 36 -17.22 18.25 20.52
C LYS A 36 -17.40 17.81 21.97
N THR A 37 -16.63 18.42 22.88
CA THR A 37 -16.68 18.10 24.31
C THR A 37 -18.01 18.51 24.95
N GLN A 38 -18.57 19.65 24.56
CA GLN A 38 -19.90 20.06 25.02
C GLN A 38 -21.00 19.11 24.54
N LEU A 39 -20.93 18.68 23.27
CA LEU A 39 -21.84 17.68 22.72
C LEU A 39 -21.69 16.32 23.42
N TYR A 40 -20.47 15.89 23.70
CA TYR A 40 -20.20 14.72 24.54
C TYR A 40 -20.90 14.84 25.90
N ASP A 41 -20.76 15.97 26.59
CA ASP A 41 -21.38 16.17 27.91
C ASP A 41 -22.92 16.09 27.87
N ILE A 42 -23.53 16.52 26.76
CA ILE A 42 -24.99 16.41 26.53
C ILE A 42 -25.40 14.95 26.32
N ILE A 43 -24.68 14.19 25.49
CA ILE A 43 -25.13 12.87 25.02
C ILE A 43 -24.50 11.68 25.74
N LYS A 44 -23.51 11.90 26.63
CA LYS A 44 -22.78 10.83 27.34
C LYS A 44 -23.65 10.01 28.28
N GLY A 45 -24.75 10.58 28.78
CA GLY A 45 -25.74 9.88 29.58
C GLY A 45 -26.85 9.35 28.69
N HIS A 46 -27.04 8.03 28.65
CA HIS A 46 -28.17 7.41 27.95
C HIS A 46 -28.63 6.15 28.69
N THR A 47 -29.87 5.75 28.44
CA THR A 47 -30.44 4.49 28.92
C THR A 47 -29.78 3.33 28.19
N VAL A 48 -28.92 2.59 28.89
CA VAL A 48 -28.23 1.42 28.33
C VAL A 48 -29.22 0.26 28.23
N LEU A 49 -29.51 -0.16 27.00
CA LEU A 49 -30.37 -1.30 26.71
C LEU A 49 -29.54 -2.59 26.56
N SER A 50 -30.18 -3.76 26.65
CA SER A 50 -29.49 -5.02 26.38
C SER A 50 -29.21 -5.19 24.88
N TYR A 51 -28.28 -6.08 24.54
CA TYR A 51 -28.01 -6.40 23.14
C TYR A 51 -29.21 -7.01 22.40
N ALA A 52 -30.14 -7.64 23.12
CA ALA A 52 -31.39 -8.17 22.56
C ALA A 52 -32.43 -7.07 22.32
N ASP A 53 -32.41 -6.00 23.12
CA ASP A 53 -33.35 -4.87 23.02
C ASP A 53 -33.15 -4.02 21.75
N LEU A 54 -32.04 -4.17 21.04
CA LEU A 54 -31.84 -3.56 19.72
C LEU A 54 -32.95 -3.98 18.74
N TYR A 55 -33.34 -5.26 18.75
CA TYR A 55 -34.42 -5.72 17.87
C TYR A 55 -35.76 -5.05 18.17
N VAL A 56 -36.07 -4.79 19.44
CA VAL A 56 -37.28 -4.05 19.83
C VAL A 56 -37.15 -2.56 19.46
N THR A 57 -35.93 -2.04 19.42
CA THR A 57 -35.68 -0.66 18.97
C THR A 57 -35.94 -0.53 17.47
N TYR A 58 -35.54 -1.51 16.66
CA TYR A 58 -35.73 -1.53 15.20
C TYR A 58 -37.20 -1.53 14.79
N GLU A 59 -38.10 -2.08 15.60
CA GLU A 59 -39.57 -2.04 15.39
C GLU A 59 -40.13 -0.61 15.26
N THR A 60 -39.37 0.41 15.64
CA THR A 60 -39.75 1.83 15.50
C THR A 60 -38.70 2.69 14.82
N SER A 61 -37.43 2.30 14.81
CA SER A 61 -36.31 3.13 14.33
C SER A 61 -35.85 2.78 12.91
N ASP A 62 -36.03 1.54 12.48
CA ASP A 62 -35.48 1.00 11.23
C ASP A 62 -36.57 0.22 10.46
N VAL A 63 -37.81 0.71 10.48
CA VAL A 63 -38.91 0.22 9.62
C VAL A 63 -38.94 1.06 8.35
N ASP A 64 -38.98 0.41 7.19
CA ASP A 64 -39.09 1.11 5.91
C ASP A 64 -40.47 1.75 5.74
N ASN A 65 -40.48 3.06 5.93
CA ASN A 65 -41.59 3.97 5.67
C ASN A 65 -41.12 5.13 4.77
N PHE A 66 -40.05 4.92 4.00
CA PHE A 66 -39.40 5.99 3.23
C PHE A 66 -39.20 5.62 1.76
N TYR A 67 -38.87 4.36 1.47
CA TYR A 67 -38.70 3.86 0.11
C TYR A 67 -39.96 3.16 -0.37
N GLU A 68 -40.00 1.82 -0.41
CA GLU A 68 -41.17 1.04 -0.81
C GLU A 68 -42.37 1.24 0.13
N ASN A 69 -42.14 1.71 1.35
CA ASN A 69 -43.18 1.91 2.38
C ASN A 69 -43.93 0.61 2.69
N ASP A 70 -43.23 -0.52 2.67
CA ASP A 70 -43.82 -1.85 2.81
C ASP A 70 -43.84 -2.35 4.26
N GLY A 71 -43.26 -1.59 5.19
CA GLY A 71 -43.16 -1.94 6.61
C GLY A 71 -42.12 -3.03 6.90
N SER A 72 -41.24 -3.32 5.95
CA SER A 72 -40.08 -4.18 6.16
C SER A 72 -39.03 -3.49 7.04
N VAL A 73 -37.99 -4.23 7.39
CA VAL A 73 -36.80 -3.71 8.07
C VAL A 73 -35.97 -2.96 7.03
N LEU A 74 -35.72 -1.68 7.28
CA LEU A 74 -34.87 -0.86 6.43
C LEU A 74 -33.41 -1.23 6.67
N ASP A 75 -32.88 -2.04 5.76
CA ASP A 75 -31.50 -2.50 5.73
C ASP A 75 -30.71 -1.70 4.69
N MET A 76 -29.78 -0.87 5.18
CA MET A 76 -28.94 0.00 4.33
C MET A 76 -28.06 -0.76 3.32
N TYR A 77 -27.88 -2.07 3.50
CA TYR A 77 -27.07 -2.92 2.60
C TYR A 77 -27.90 -3.85 1.71
N SER A 78 -29.22 -3.86 1.82
CA SER A 78 -30.12 -4.50 0.85
C SER A 78 -30.97 -3.48 0.09
N GLU A 79 -31.20 -2.33 0.68
CA GLU A 79 -32.07 -1.29 0.15
C GLU A 79 -31.66 -0.84 -1.26
N ASN A 80 -32.67 -0.68 -2.12
CA ASN A 80 -32.55 -0.09 -3.45
C ASN A 80 -33.42 1.18 -3.55
N PRO A 81 -32.84 2.38 -3.39
CA PRO A 81 -33.60 3.63 -3.37
C PRO A 81 -34.36 3.97 -4.66
N SER A 82 -34.08 3.25 -5.75
CA SER A 82 -34.65 3.47 -7.09
C SER A 82 -35.71 2.45 -7.51
N GLY A 83 -36.03 1.49 -6.65
CA GLY A 83 -37.09 0.50 -6.87
C GLY A 83 -36.89 -0.73 -5.99
N ALA A 84 -37.75 -1.75 -6.16
CA ALA A 84 -37.81 -2.86 -5.20
C ALA A 84 -36.45 -3.45 -4.78
N ASP A 85 -36.34 -3.69 -3.47
CA ASP A 85 -35.21 -4.39 -2.86
C ASP A 85 -34.96 -5.77 -3.47
N PRO A 86 -33.69 -6.21 -3.57
CA PRO A 86 -33.35 -7.57 -3.94
C PRO A 86 -33.97 -8.60 -2.99
N TYR A 87 -34.15 -8.24 -1.72
CA TYR A 87 -34.82 -8.99 -0.66
C TYR A 87 -35.13 -8.05 0.51
N ASN A 88 -36.15 -8.40 1.30
CA ASN A 88 -36.53 -7.64 2.48
C ASN A 88 -36.88 -8.58 3.66
N TYR A 89 -36.94 -8.00 4.86
CA TYR A 89 -37.25 -8.72 6.10
C TYR A 89 -38.40 -8.05 6.82
N SER A 90 -39.33 -8.82 7.39
CA SER A 90 -40.24 -8.28 8.40
C SER A 90 -39.54 -8.18 9.76
N ILE A 91 -40.11 -7.40 10.68
CA ILE A 91 -39.63 -7.29 12.07
C ILE A 91 -39.79 -8.59 12.89
N ALA A 92 -40.42 -9.63 12.31
CA ALA A 92 -40.68 -10.90 12.96
C ALA A 92 -39.40 -11.59 13.46
N SER A 93 -39.47 -12.17 14.65
CA SER A 93 -38.31 -12.83 15.27
C SER A 93 -37.79 -14.03 14.49
N THR A 94 -38.61 -14.63 13.62
CA THR A 94 -38.25 -15.77 12.77
C THR A 94 -37.31 -15.40 11.62
N GLN A 95 -37.18 -14.12 11.29
CA GLN A 95 -36.26 -13.64 10.24
C GLN A 95 -34.95 -13.06 10.79
N ARG A 96 -34.79 -13.07 12.12
CA ARG A 96 -33.55 -12.67 12.79
C ARG A 96 -32.52 -13.80 12.69
N CYS A 97 -31.26 -13.46 12.51
CA CYS A 97 -30.20 -14.47 12.49
C CYS A 97 -30.07 -15.16 13.85
N GLY A 98 -30.26 -16.48 13.83
CA GLY A 98 -30.11 -17.35 14.99
C GLY A 98 -28.75 -18.05 15.03
N SER A 99 -28.61 -19.04 15.90
CA SER A 99 -27.36 -19.82 16.05
C SER A 99 -26.94 -20.59 14.79
N ASN A 100 -27.87 -20.82 13.86
CA ASN A 100 -27.60 -21.51 12.60
C ASN A 100 -26.94 -20.59 11.55
N GLY A 101 -26.80 -19.29 11.85
CA GLY A 101 -26.13 -18.31 10.97
C GLY A 101 -26.87 -18.06 9.66
N TYR A 102 -26.09 -17.71 8.64
CA TYR A 102 -26.49 -17.38 7.27
C TYR A 102 -25.46 -18.00 6.30
N ASN A 103 -25.88 -18.31 5.08
CA ASN A 103 -24.99 -18.83 4.02
C ASN A 103 -25.05 -18.02 2.72
N LYS A 104 -26.05 -17.14 2.60
CA LYS A 104 -26.27 -16.26 1.46
C LYS A 104 -27.06 -15.03 1.91
N GLU A 105 -27.03 -14.01 1.08
CA GLU A 105 -27.97 -12.88 1.19
C GLU A 105 -29.41 -13.40 1.16
N SER A 106 -30.32 -12.69 1.85
CA SER A 106 -31.73 -13.02 2.03
C SER A 106 -32.07 -14.13 3.06
N ASP A 107 -31.10 -14.67 3.80
CA ASP A 107 -31.38 -15.74 4.78
C ASP A 107 -32.03 -15.21 6.07
N CYS A 108 -31.46 -14.13 6.62
CA CYS A 108 -31.89 -13.51 7.88
C CYS A 108 -31.21 -12.15 8.05
N TYR A 109 -31.75 -11.29 8.91
CA TYR A 109 -31.07 -10.04 9.30
C TYR A 109 -30.42 -10.13 10.69
N ASN A 110 -29.30 -9.45 10.85
CA ASN A 110 -28.49 -9.31 12.04
C ASN A 110 -28.36 -7.82 12.44
N ARG A 111 -27.51 -7.53 13.43
CA ARG A 111 -27.15 -6.18 13.90
C ARG A 111 -25.76 -5.83 13.35
N GLU A 112 -25.69 -4.78 12.54
CA GLU A 112 -24.46 -4.20 12.02
C GLU A 112 -23.94 -3.15 12.99
N HIS A 113 -22.76 -3.37 13.56
CA HIS A 113 -22.05 -2.30 14.27
C HIS A 113 -21.19 -1.53 13.28
N ILE A 114 -21.59 -0.32 12.90
CA ILE A 114 -20.83 0.52 11.96
C ILE A 114 -19.38 0.71 12.42
N ILE A 115 -19.15 0.85 13.73
CA ILE A 115 -17.84 0.64 14.36
C ILE A 115 -17.80 -0.81 14.87
N PRO A 116 -16.96 -1.71 14.32
CA PRO A 116 -17.01 -3.13 14.66
C PRO A 116 -16.83 -3.41 16.15
N GLN A 117 -17.55 -4.40 16.68
CA GLN A 117 -17.46 -4.76 18.11
C GLN A 117 -16.05 -5.11 18.58
N SER A 118 -15.23 -5.67 17.68
CA SER A 118 -13.82 -6.01 17.93
C SER A 118 -12.95 -4.78 18.25
N VAL A 119 -13.36 -3.58 17.85
CA VAL A 119 -12.63 -2.33 18.11
C VAL A 119 -12.68 -1.94 19.58
N PHE A 120 -13.80 -2.20 20.24
CA PHE A 120 -14.05 -1.82 21.64
C PHE A 120 -14.24 -3.03 22.56
N GLY A 121 -13.96 -4.25 22.09
CA GLY A 121 -14.01 -5.49 22.86
C GLY A 121 -15.39 -5.82 23.42
N GLU A 122 -16.45 -5.55 22.64
CA GLU A 122 -17.86 -5.83 23.01
C GLU A 122 -18.31 -5.15 24.32
N GLN A 123 -17.60 -4.11 24.77
CA GLN A 123 -17.87 -3.47 26.05
C GLN A 123 -19.16 -2.65 26.04
N THR A 124 -19.85 -2.68 27.17
CA THR A 124 -20.97 -1.78 27.47
C THR A 124 -20.45 -0.36 27.73
N PRO A 125 -21.16 0.70 27.28
CA PRO A 125 -22.47 0.69 26.63
C PRO A 125 -22.44 0.67 25.10
N MET A 126 -21.26 0.56 24.47
CA MET A 126 -21.12 0.60 23.00
C MET A 126 -21.82 -0.57 22.31
N VAL A 127 -21.76 -1.76 22.91
CA VAL A 127 -22.29 -2.99 22.30
C VAL A 127 -23.78 -2.93 21.93
N SER A 128 -24.55 -2.04 22.54
CA SER A 128 -26.01 -1.95 22.39
C SER A 128 -26.54 -0.53 22.11
N ASP A 129 -25.69 0.40 21.69
CA ASP A 129 -26.11 1.76 21.35
C ASP A 129 -26.62 1.87 19.90
N ALA A 130 -27.94 1.97 19.73
CA ALA A 130 -28.60 1.95 18.42
C ALA A 130 -28.22 3.12 17.51
N HIS A 131 -27.63 4.21 18.03
CA HIS A 131 -27.21 5.35 17.20
C HIS A 131 -26.13 4.99 16.17
N PHE A 132 -25.39 3.89 16.34
CA PHE A 132 -24.42 3.39 15.35
C PHE A 132 -24.59 1.91 15.02
N ILE A 133 -25.68 1.29 15.49
CA ILE A 133 -25.99 -0.11 15.24
C ILE A 133 -27.31 -0.18 14.47
N THR A 134 -27.28 -0.74 13.27
CA THR A 134 -28.42 -0.84 12.36
C THR A 134 -28.79 -2.32 12.15
N PRO A 135 -30.03 -2.64 11.74
CA PRO A 135 -30.30 -3.96 11.18
C PRO A 135 -29.69 -4.08 9.79
N THR A 136 -29.21 -5.28 9.44
CA THR A 136 -28.77 -5.58 8.08
C THR A 136 -28.81 -7.07 7.79
N ASP A 137 -28.81 -7.48 6.53
CA ASP A 137 -28.60 -8.84 6.08
C ASP A 137 -27.39 -9.49 6.74
N GLY A 138 -27.59 -10.71 7.25
CA GLY A 138 -26.54 -11.45 7.94
C GLY A 138 -25.32 -11.71 7.06
N GLN A 139 -25.52 -12.11 5.81
CA GLN A 139 -24.41 -12.38 4.88
C GLN A 139 -23.66 -11.11 4.53
N VAL A 140 -24.35 -9.99 4.29
CA VAL A 140 -23.68 -8.71 4.00
C VAL A 140 -22.92 -8.17 5.22
N ASN A 141 -23.48 -8.30 6.43
CA ASN A 141 -22.75 -8.04 7.69
C ASN A 141 -21.48 -8.90 7.79
N GLY A 142 -21.56 -10.18 7.45
CA GLY A 142 -20.42 -11.10 7.41
C GLY A 142 -19.35 -10.70 6.37
N ILE A 143 -19.78 -10.26 5.18
CA ILE A 143 -18.90 -9.74 4.12
C ILE A 143 -18.19 -8.47 4.60
N ARG A 144 -18.92 -7.55 5.21
CA ARG A 144 -18.36 -6.29 5.74
C ARG A 144 -17.33 -6.56 6.84
N SER A 145 -17.54 -7.59 7.66
CA SER A 145 -16.59 -8.03 8.70
C SER A 145 -16.18 -6.86 9.62
N ASN A 146 -14.89 -6.60 9.77
CA ASN A 146 -14.34 -5.45 10.48
C ASN A 146 -13.70 -4.41 9.54
N PHE A 147 -13.99 -4.45 8.24
CA PHE A 147 -13.38 -3.55 7.28
C PHE A 147 -13.85 -2.10 7.48
N PRO A 148 -12.96 -1.11 7.30
CA PRO A 148 -13.33 0.30 7.25
C PRO A 148 -14.37 0.60 6.18
N HIS A 149 -15.23 1.58 6.44
CA HIS A 149 -16.09 2.12 5.38
C HIS A 149 -15.30 3.09 4.51
N SER A 150 -15.30 2.85 3.20
CA SER A 150 -14.60 3.70 2.24
C SER A 150 -14.97 3.41 0.80
N VAL A 151 -14.58 4.29 -0.13
CA VAL A 151 -14.67 4.02 -1.57
C VAL A 151 -13.70 2.89 -1.96
N VAL A 152 -14.22 1.95 -2.77
CA VAL A 152 -13.47 0.80 -3.28
C VAL A 152 -12.87 1.14 -4.66
N ALA A 153 -11.55 1.05 -4.77
CA ALA A 153 -10.81 1.27 -6.01
C ALA A 153 -10.97 0.10 -7.00
N SER A 154 -10.90 -1.12 -6.47
CA SER A 154 -11.00 -2.37 -7.23
C SER A 154 -11.84 -3.37 -6.44
N PRO A 155 -13.10 -3.60 -6.84
CA PRO A 155 -13.99 -4.50 -6.12
C PRO A 155 -13.56 -5.95 -6.27
N THR A 156 -13.48 -6.67 -5.14
CA THR A 156 -13.33 -8.12 -5.07
C THR A 156 -14.69 -8.81 -4.94
N LEU A 157 -15.68 -8.12 -4.39
CA LEU A 157 -17.07 -8.59 -4.29
C LEU A 157 -18.05 -7.41 -4.40
N VAL A 158 -19.23 -7.65 -4.97
CA VAL A 158 -20.36 -6.71 -5.02
C VAL A 158 -21.61 -7.43 -4.52
N THR A 159 -22.33 -6.83 -3.56
CA THR A 159 -23.57 -7.37 -2.99
C THR A 159 -24.77 -7.09 -3.89
N ALA A 160 -25.93 -7.68 -3.61
CA ALA A 160 -27.11 -7.53 -4.45
C ALA A 160 -27.58 -6.07 -4.61
N ASN A 161 -27.42 -5.23 -3.58
CA ASN A 161 -27.79 -3.81 -3.65
C ASN A 161 -26.71 -2.92 -4.30
N GLY A 162 -25.53 -3.47 -4.61
CA GLY A 162 -24.43 -2.74 -5.22
C GLY A 162 -23.36 -2.23 -4.26
N SER A 163 -23.46 -2.53 -2.96
CA SER A 163 -22.35 -2.32 -2.02
C SER A 163 -21.15 -3.19 -2.41
N LYS A 164 -19.93 -2.74 -2.10
CA LYS A 164 -18.70 -3.37 -2.60
C LYS A 164 -17.72 -3.68 -1.48
N LEU A 165 -17.00 -4.78 -1.61
CA LEU A 165 -15.79 -5.05 -0.85
C LEU A 165 -14.60 -4.99 -1.81
N GLY A 166 -13.48 -4.42 -1.38
CA GLY A 166 -12.25 -4.44 -2.18
C GLY A 166 -11.18 -3.47 -1.67
N LEU A 167 -10.11 -3.26 -2.45
CA LEU A 167 -9.00 -2.38 -2.07
C LEU A 167 -9.44 -0.91 -2.00
N SER A 168 -8.96 -0.20 -0.98
CA SER A 168 -9.30 1.20 -0.73
C SER A 168 -8.73 2.20 -1.75
N THR A 169 -9.43 3.31 -1.98
CA THR A 169 -8.89 4.53 -2.60
C THR A 169 -8.23 5.49 -1.60
N ILE A 170 -8.32 5.22 -0.28
CA ILE A 170 -7.88 6.15 0.77
C ILE A 170 -6.36 6.29 0.79
N ALA A 171 -5.89 7.55 0.77
CA ALA A 171 -4.47 7.84 0.93
C ALA A 171 -3.95 7.31 2.27
N GLY A 172 -2.80 6.62 2.24
CA GLY A 172 -2.18 6.06 3.44
C GLY A 172 -2.78 4.74 3.94
N TYR A 173 -3.84 4.21 3.31
CA TYR A 173 -4.44 2.92 3.68
C TYR A 173 -4.55 1.98 2.47
N THR A 174 -3.85 0.84 2.53
CA THR A 174 -3.78 -0.14 1.43
C THR A 174 -4.62 -1.41 1.67
N GLY A 175 -5.38 -1.46 2.77
CA GLY A 175 -6.22 -2.62 3.11
C GLY A 175 -7.54 -2.65 2.35
N GLU A 176 -8.31 -3.73 2.58
CA GLU A 176 -9.68 -3.85 2.09
C GLU A 176 -10.63 -2.93 2.87
N VAL A 177 -11.65 -2.43 2.17
CA VAL A 177 -12.71 -1.56 2.68
C VAL A 177 -14.06 -2.01 2.14
N PHE A 178 -15.12 -1.66 2.87
CA PHE A 178 -16.49 -1.85 2.44
C PHE A 178 -17.09 -0.51 1.98
N GLU A 179 -17.59 -0.45 0.75
CA GLU A 179 -18.26 0.70 0.17
C GLU A 179 -19.78 0.48 0.18
N PRO A 180 -20.54 1.21 0.99
CA PRO A 180 -22.00 1.22 0.89
C PRO A 180 -22.44 2.01 -0.36
N ILE A 181 -23.68 1.84 -0.80
CA ILE A 181 -24.26 2.68 -1.85
C ILE A 181 -24.34 4.14 -1.43
N ASP A 182 -24.42 5.05 -2.42
CA ASP A 182 -24.30 6.50 -2.18
C ASP A 182 -25.37 7.08 -1.25
N GLU A 183 -26.59 6.53 -1.27
CA GLU A 183 -27.74 6.95 -0.44
C GLU A 183 -27.48 6.88 1.08
N PHE A 184 -26.50 6.10 1.51
CA PHE A 184 -26.28 5.82 2.93
C PHE A 184 -24.92 6.28 3.45
N LYS A 185 -24.11 6.91 2.60
CA LYS A 185 -22.75 7.33 2.93
C LYS A 185 -22.74 8.41 4.01
N GLY A 186 -23.67 9.37 3.94
CA GLY A 186 -23.86 10.43 4.92
C GLY A 186 -24.38 9.91 6.25
N ASP A 187 -25.32 8.97 6.23
CA ASP A 187 -25.85 8.29 7.41
C ASP A 187 -24.71 7.63 8.20
N ILE A 188 -23.90 6.81 7.51
CA ILE A 188 -22.73 6.15 8.08
C ILE A 188 -21.73 7.18 8.61
N ALA A 189 -21.49 8.28 7.90
CA ALA A 189 -20.61 9.34 8.36
C ALA A 189 -21.08 9.96 9.68
N ARG A 190 -22.37 10.26 9.80
CA ARG A 190 -22.97 10.81 11.03
C ARG A 190 -22.97 9.80 12.19
N MET A 191 -23.01 8.49 11.91
CA MET A 191 -22.82 7.45 12.92
C MET A 191 -21.36 7.39 13.43
N TYR A 192 -20.37 7.57 12.54
CA TYR A 192 -18.96 7.69 12.94
C TYR A 192 -18.72 8.93 13.80
N PHE A 193 -19.20 10.10 13.37
CA PHE A 193 -19.06 11.34 14.16
C PHE A 193 -19.74 11.22 15.52
N TYR A 194 -20.93 10.62 15.57
CA TYR A 194 -21.61 10.30 16.83
C TYR A 194 -20.74 9.44 17.74
N PHE A 195 -20.22 8.33 17.25
CA PHE A 195 -19.40 7.41 18.07
C PHE A 195 -18.17 8.13 18.63
N ALA A 196 -17.46 8.88 17.78
CA ALA A 196 -16.27 9.64 18.15
C ALA A 196 -16.55 10.71 19.22
N THR A 197 -17.74 11.31 19.22
CA THR A 197 -18.18 12.28 20.23
C THR A 197 -18.69 11.59 21.49
N ARG A 198 -19.64 10.67 21.36
CA ARG A 198 -20.28 9.96 22.47
C ARG A 198 -19.26 9.24 23.34
N TYR A 199 -18.22 8.66 22.76
CA TYR A 199 -17.21 7.88 23.46
C TYR A 199 -15.85 8.59 23.53
N GLN A 200 -15.83 9.93 23.47
CA GLN A 200 -14.62 10.76 23.49
C GLN A 200 -13.54 10.28 24.49
N ASN A 201 -13.92 9.94 25.71
CA ASN A 201 -12.97 9.51 26.76
C ASN A 201 -12.44 8.07 26.63
N LEU A 202 -12.90 7.30 25.65
CA LEU A 202 -12.52 5.90 25.43
C LEU A 202 -11.80 5.69 24.10
N VAL A 203 -12.20 6.43 23.06
CA VAL A 203 -11.79 6.18 21.66
C VAL A 203 -10.29 6.29 21.37
N ALA A 204 -9.53 7.03 22.18
CA ALA A 204 -8.09 7.18 22.00
C ALA A 204 -7.33 5.84 22.10
N GLY A 205 -7.84 4.89 22.88
CA GLY A 205 -7.20 3.58 23.07
C GLY A 205 -7.51 2.55 21.97
N TYR A 206 -8.44 2.85 21.06
CA TYR A 206 -8.96 1.88 20.11
C TYR A 206 -8.09 1.75 18.87
N ASN A 207 -7.82 0.51 18.48
CA ASN A 207 -7.05 0.19 17.29
C ASN A 207 -7.99 -0.13 16.13
N TYR A 208 -8.20 0.83 15.25
CA TYR A 208 -9.02 0.70 14.07
C TYR A 208 -8.43 1.55 12.94
N PRO A 209 -8.38 1.09 11.67
CA PRO A 209 -7.66 1.82 10.62
C PRO A 209 -8.15 3.25 10.36
N MET A 210 -9.43 3.52 10.64
CA MET A 210 -9.96 4.88 10.51
C MET A 210 -9.51 5.81 11.64
N PHE A 211 -9.00 5.27 12.76
CA PHE A 211 -8.71 6.02 13.97
C PHE A 211 -7.23 6.38 14.11
N ASN A 212 -6.95 7.61 14.55
CA ASN A 212 -5.62 8.14 14.81
C ASN A 212 -5.18 8.05 16.29
N LYS A 213 -5.92 7.32 17.12
CA LYS A 213 -5.66 7.14 18.56
C LYS A 213 -5.73 8.43 19.41
N SER A 214 -6.26 9.52 18.88
CA SER A 214 -6.50 10.75 19.65
C SER A 214 -7.91 10.79 20.24
N THR A 215 -8.07 11.49 21.36
CA THR A 215 -9.39 11.77 21.97
C THR A 215 -10.19 12.81 21.17
N ASN A 216 -9.51 13.80 20.60
CA ASN A 216 -10.14 14.95 19.96
C ASN A 216 -10.52 14.64 18.52
N LYS A 217 -9.53 14.48 17.65
CA LYS A 217 -9.71 14.27 16.22
C LYS A 217 -10.27 12.90 15.89
N VAL A 218 -9.85 11.87 16.64
CA VAL A 218 -10.23 10.45 16.53
C VAL A 218 -9.88 9.79 15.20
N PHE A 219 -10.10 10.46 14.07
CA PHE A 219 -9.90 9.94 12.73
C PHE A 219 -8.54 10.32 12.14
N THR A 220 -8.01 9.51 11.23
CA THR A 220 -6.91 9.96 10.34
C THR A 220 -7.42 11.03 9.37
N ASN A 221 -6.53 11.83 8.78
CA ASN A 221 -6.96 12.92 7.87
C ASN A 221 -7.71 12.41 6.65
N ALA A 222 -7.20 11.34 6.04
CA ALA A 222 -7.80 10.79 4.83
C ALA A 222 -9.22 10.27 5.10
N PHE A 223 -9.43 9.56 6.21
CA PHE A 223 -10.77 9.10 6.58
C PHE A 223 -11.68 10.25 7.04
N LEU A 224 -11.16 11.23 7.80
CA LEU A 224 -11.94 12.41 8.20
C LEU A 224 -12.44 13.18 6.97
N SER A 225 -11.56 13.41 5.99
CA SER A 225 -11.89 14.10 4.75
C SER A 225 -12.97 13.38 3.96
N GLN A 226 -12.92 12.05 3.90
CA GLN A 226 -13.97 11.25 3.26
C GLN A 226 -15.30 11.33 4.02
N LEU A 227 -15.28 11.21 5.36
CA LEU A 227 -16.51 11.32 6.16
C LEU A 227 -17.17 12.69 6.02
N LEU A 228 -16.36 13.77 5.94
CA LEU A 228 -16.85 15.11 5.62
C LEU A 228 -17.43 15.19 4.21
N ALA A 229 -16.79 14.58 3.21
CA ALA A 229 -17.30 14.54 1.85
C ALA A 229 -18.64 13.78 1.76
N TRP A 230 -18.72 12.60 2.39
CA TRP A 230 -19.93 11.79 2.46
C TRP A 230 -21.07 12.53 3.15
N HIS A 231 -20.80 13.17 4.29
CA HIS A 231 -21.79 14.02 4.98
C HIS A 231 -22.35 15.15 4.10
N ASN A 232 -21.51 15.77 3.27
CA ASN A 232 -21.92 16.87 2.40
C ASN A 232 -22.65 16.40 1.13
N GLN A 233 -22.28 15.23 0.61
CA GLN A 233 -22.86 14.65 -0.60
C GLN A 233 -24.19 13.96 -0.34
N ASP A 234 -24.37 13.42 0.87
CA ASP A 234 -25.60 12.78 1.35
C ASP A 234 -26.10 13.52 2.62
N PRO A 235 -26.91 14.59 2.45
CA PRO A 235 -27.46 15.39 3.55
C PRO A 235 -28.40 14.59 4.47
N VAL A 236 -28.70 15.13 5.64
CA VAL A 236 -29.60 14.45 6.59
C VAL A 236 -30.97 14.19 5.96
N SER A 237 -31.38 12.93 5.98
CA SER A 237 -32.64 12.47 5.40
C SER A 237 -33.79 12.48 6.42
N ALA A 238 -35.03 12.44 5.93
CA ALA A 238 -36.21 12.30 6.80
C ALA A 238 -36.18 10.96 7.58
N ARG A 239 -35.60 9.93 6.98
CA ARG A 239 -35.36 8.62 7.60
C ARG A 239 -34.48 8.75 8.83
N GLU A 240 -33.33 9.42 8.71
CA GLU A 240 -32.44 9.63 9.84
C GLU A 240 -33.07 10.43 10.98
N VAL A 241 -33.86 11.46 10.66
CA VAL A 241 -34.58 12.24 11.68
C VAL A 241 -35.57 11.35 12.42
N ALA A 242 -36.35 10.52 11.70
CA ALA A 242 -37.28 9.58 12.32
C ALA A 242 -36.56 8.53 13.17
N ARG A 243 -35.46 7.96 12.66
CA ARG A 243 -34.60 7.02 13.37
C ARG A 243 -34.04 7.63 14.66
N ASN A 244 -33.50 8.84 14.61
CA ASN A 244 -32.97 9.55 15.77
C ASN A 244 -34.05 9.83 16.83
N ASN A 245 -35.29 10.12 16.40
CA ASN A 245 -36.43 10.28 17.29
C ASN A 245 -36.85 8.97 17.99
N ALA A 246 -36.93 7.88 17.23
CA ALA A 246 -37.30 6.57 17.77
C ALA A 246 -36.23 6.06 18.76
N ILE A 247 -34.95 6.23 18.44
CA ILE A 247 -33.86 5.89 19.36
C ILE A 247 -33.89 6.78 20.61
N TYR A 248 -34.17 8.08 20.47
CA TYR A 248 -34.31 8.96 21.64
C TYR A 248 -35.40 8.49 22.60
N ALA A 249 -36.54 8.01 22.09
CA ALA A 249 -37.62 7.48 22.92
C ALA A 249 -37.20 6.21 23.72
N ARG A 250 -36.15 5.52 23.28
CA ARG A 250 -35.66 4.25 23.85
C ARG A 250 -34.42 4.43 24.73
N GLN A 251 -33.46 5.24 24.27
CA GLN A 251 -32.16 5.44 24.88
C GLN A 251 -32.00 6.81 25.54
N ASN A 252 -32.93 7.75 25.36
CA ASN A 252 -32.91 9.09 25.96
C ASN A 252 -31.66 9.95 25.61
N ASN A 253 -30.99 9.62 24.51
CA ASN A 253 -29.95 10.45 23.90
C ASN A 253 -30.15 10.59 22.39
N ARG A 254 -29.53 11.61 21.81
CA ARG A 254 -29.69 12.01 20.41
C ARG A 254 -28.35 11.94 19.68
N ASN A 255 -28.38 11.67 18.37
CA ASN A 255 -27.25 11.97 17.51
C ASN A 255 -27.25 13.48 17.15
N PRO A 256 -26.29 14.28 17.67
CA PRO A 256 -26.28 15.72 17.45
C PRO A 256 -26.03 16.12 15.99
N TYR A 257 -25.39 15.25 15.22
CA TYR A 257 -25.06 15.50 13.81
C TYR A 257 -26.23 15.24 12.87
N ILE A 258 -27.26 14.52 13.33
CA ILE A 258 -28.55 14.41 12.65
C ILE A 258 -29.42 15.63 12.98
N ASP A 259 -29.49 16.01 14.26
CA ASP A 259 -30.33 17.13 14.70
C ASP A 259 -29.85 18.49 14.22
N ASN A 260 -28.53 18.69 14.18
CA ASN A 260 -27.91 19.92 13.73
C ASN A 260 -26.72 19.58 12.81
N PRO A 261 -26.95 19.35 11.50
CA PRO A 261 -25.91 18.95 10.56
C PRO A 261 -24.73 19.92 10.51
N SER A 262 -24.96 21.22 10.77
CA SER A 262 -23.90 22.24 10.85
C SER A 262 -22.87 21.97 11.94
N PHE A 263 -23.20 21.16 12.96
CA PHE A 263 -22.21 20.73 13.96
C PHE A 263 -21.11 19.87 13.36
N VAL A 264 -21.34 19.19 12.23
CA VAL A 264 -20.26 18.46 11.56
C VAL A 264 -19.16 19.44 11.15
N ALA A 265 -19.49 20.49 10.41
CA ALA A 265 -18.53 21.50 10.02
C ALA A 265 -17.93 22.25 11.22
N ALA A 266 -18.78 22.61 12.19
CA ALA A 266 -18.34 23.37 13.36
C ALA A 266 -17.38 22.59 14.28
N VAL A 267 -17.43 21.25 14.30
CA VAL A 267 -16.54 20.40 15.09
C VAL A 267 -15.35 19.89 14.28
N TRP A 268 -15.60 19.42 13.07
CA TRP A 268 -14.67 18.56 12.32
C TRP A 268 -14.02 19.24 11.12
N SER A 269 -14.52 20.41 10.70
CA SER A 269 -13.90 21.24 9.65
C SER A 269 -13.01 22.35 10.22
N THR A 270 -12.61 22.24 11.50
CA THR A 270 -11.81 23.28 12.18
C THR A 270 -10.30 23.12 12.06
N GLU A 271 -9.81 22.04 11.45
CA GLU A 271 -8.45 22.07 10.93
C GLU A 271 -8.53 22.66 9.53
N PRO A 272 -7.90 23.83 9.25
CA PRO A 272 -7.64 24.17 7.86
C PRO A 272 -6.93 22.96 7.23
N ALA A 273 -7.23 22.67 5.96
CA ALA A 273 -6.40 21.74 5.20
C ALA A 273 -4.95 22.16 5.47
N ASP A 274 -4.10 21.22 5.88
CA ASP A 274 -2.72 21.57 6.14
C ASP A 274 -2.13 22.13 4.85
N THR A 275 -1.74 23.40 4.90
CA THR A 275 -1.08 24.08 3.78
C THR A 275 0.36 24.39 4.12
N GLU A 276 0.77 24.17 5.37
CA GLU A 276 2.15 24.38 5.77
C GLU A 276 2.95 23.16 5.33
N ALA A 277 4.05 23.39 4.64
CA ALA A 277 4.92 22.30 4.24
C ALA A 277 5.77 21.86 5.43
N PRO A 278 6.05 20.56 5.57
CA PRO A 278 6.95 20.08 6.61
C PRO A 278 8.35 20.68 6.42
N THR A 279 9.10 20.77 7.52
CA THR A 279 10.53 21.10 7.43
C THR A 279 11.29 20.00 6.68
N ALA A 280 12.40 20.35 6.04
CA ALA A 280 13.30 19.34 5.47
C ALA A 280 13.98 18.54 6.60
N ALA A 281 14.20 17.24 6.38
CA ALA A 281 14.97 16.41 7.30
C ALA A 281 16.38 17.00 7.57
N THR A 282 16.88 16.86 8.79
CA THR A 282 18.19 17.40 9.19
C THR A 282 19.20 16.28 9.46
N ASN A 283 20.50 16.61 9.51
CA ASN A 283 21.57 15.64 9.71
C ASN A 283 21.49 14.43 8.75
N PHE A 284 21.14 14.70 7.49
CA PHE A 284 21.11 13.68 6.45
C PHE A 284 22.53 13.23 6.13
N THR A 285 22.83 11.96 6.37
CA THR A 285 24.16 11.37 6.16
C THR A 285 24.07 10.07 5.37
N VAL A 286 25.17 9.71 4.71
CA VAL A 286 25.29 8.50 3.91
C VAL A 286 26.57 7.76 4.27
N THR A 287 26.46 6.44 4.45
CA THR A 287 27.60 5.52 4.53
C THR A 287 27.48 4.52 3.40
N THR A 288 28.53 4.38 2.60
CA THR A 288 28.54 3.50 1.43
C THR A 288 29.35 2.23 1.66
N THR A 289 28.94 1.16 0.99
CA THR A 289 29.74 -0.05 0.77
C THR A 289 30.14 -0.11 -0.72
N SER A 290 30.61 -1.27 -1.20
CA SER A 290 30.87 -1.45 -2.62
C SER A 290 29.60 -1.56 -3.46
N ASN A 291 28.43 -1.82 -2.86
CA ASN A 291 27.19 -2.06 -3.61
C ASN A 291 25.91 -1.52 -2.96
N SER A 292 26.05 -0.77 -1.86
CA SER A 292 24.92 -0.20 -1.14
C SER A 292 25.27 1.13 -0.49
N ALA A 293 24.23 1.88 -0.15
CA ALA A 293 24.30 3.07 0.68
C ALA A 293 23.27 2.94 1.81
N THR A 294 23.71 3.17 3.04
CA THR A 294 22.85 3.34 4.20
C THR A 294 22.77 4.83 4.51
N LEU A 295 21.55 5.35 4.55
CA LEU A 295 21.27 6.75 4.80
C LEU A 295 20.53 6.90 6.12
N THR A 296 20.89 7.93 6.89
CA THR A 296 20.22 8.25 8.16
C THR A 296 19.99 9.74 8.27
N TRP A 297 18.94 10.13 8.98
CA TRP A 297 18.59 11.53 9.23
C TRP A 297 17.85 11.69 10.56
N ASN A 298 17.78 12.93 11.03
CA ASN A 298 16.90 13.30 12.13
C ASN A 298 15.50 13.60 11.62
N ALA A 299 14.50 13.28 12.45
CA ALA A 299 13.10 13.55 12.14
C ALA A 299 12.89 15.03 11.79
N ALA A 300 12.14 15.26 10.72
CA ALA A 300 11.59 16.56 10.40
C ALA A 300 10.42 16.89 11.35
N THR A 301 10.08 18.17 11.43
CA THR A 301 8.93 18.68 12.17
C THR A 301 7.93 19.32 11.24
N ASP A 302 6.68 19.32 11.67
CA ASP A 302 5.53 19.89 10.98
C ASP A 302 4.47 20.28 12.03
N ASN A 303 3.53 21.16 11.68
CA ASN A 303 2.42 21.61 12.54
C ASN A 303 1.39 20.51 12.81
N ILE A 304 1.17 19.58 11.87
CA ILE A 304 0.26 18.44 12.05
C ILE A 304 1.02 17.13 12.13
N GLY A 305 2.00 16.90 11.26
CA GLY A 305 2.89 15.75 11.36
C GLY A 305 3.51 15.30 10.04
N VAL A 306 4.69 14.70 10.14
CA VAL A 306 5.42 14.12 9.02
C VAL A 306 5.00 12.67 8.81
N THR A 307 4.62 12.32 7.58
CA THR A 307 4.16 10.98 7.20
C THR A 307 5.17 10.18 6.40
N GLY A 308 6.20 10.83 5.82
CA GLY A 308 7.23 10.11 5.10
C GLY A 308 8.38 10.95 4.57
N TYR A 309 9.40 10.25 4.08
CA TYR A 309 10.60 10.81 3.47
C TYR A 309 10.80 10.17 2.09
N ASP A 310 10.60 10.95 1.03
CA ASP A 310 10.87 10.54 -0.34
C ASP A 310 12.37 10.62 -0.61
N LEU A 311 12.99 9.47 -0.86
CA LEU A 311 14.39 9.40 -1.21
C LEU A 311 14.61 9.50 -2.72
N TYR A 312 15.52 10.36 -3.12
CA TYR A 312 15.99 10.50 -4.49
C TYR A 312 17.46 10.11 -4.61
N VAL A 313 17.78 9.39 -5.68
CA VAL A 313 19.15 8.99 -6.05
C VAL A 313 19.41 9.53 -7.46
N ASP A 314 20.42 10.38 -7.61
CA ASP A 314 20.77 11.08 -8.85
C ASP A 314 19.56 11.78 -9.51
N GLY A 315 18.73 12.40 -8.67
CA GLY A 315 17.52 13.10 -9.11
C GLY A 315 16.32 12.21 -9.44
N THR A 316 16.45 10.88 -9.30
CA THR A 316 15.36 9.93 -9.55
C THR A 316 14.74 9.45 -8.24
N PHE A 317 13.42 9.49 -8.14
CA PHE A 317 12.68 8.98 -6.99
C PHE A 317 12.93 7.48 -6.80
N LYS A 318 13.30 7.08 -5.59
CA LYS A 318 13.58 5.68 -5.23
C LYS A 318 12.43 5.03 -4.49
N SER A 319 12.03 5.60 -3.36
CA SER A 319 10.97 5.11 -2.48
C SER A 319 10.65 6.14 -1.40
N THR A 320 9.49 6.02 -0.78
CA THR A 320 9.13 6.72 0.45
C THR A 320 9.44 5.84 1.66
N PHE A 321 9.95 6.44 2.73
CA PHE A 321 10.27 5.77 4.00
C PHE A 321 9.56 6.46 5.16
N THR A 322 9.11 5.68 6.16
CA THR A 322 8.55 6.21 7.43
C THR A 322 9.58 6.17 8.56
N ASP A 323 10.57 5.28 8.47
CA ASP A 323 11.69 5.18 9.39
C ASP A 323 12.73 6.28 9.13
N LEU A 324 13.63 6.52 10.09
CA LEU A 324 14.73 7.49 9.99
C LEU A 324 16.01 6.91 9.37
N THR A 325 15.87 5.78 8.67
CA THR A 325 16.97 5.08 8.00
C THR A 325 16.47 4.50 6.68
N ALA A 326 17.30 4.57 5.63
CA ALA A 326 17.06 3.96 4.35
C ALA A 326 18.27 3.15 3.88
N ASN A 327 18.02 1.99 3.28
CA ASN A 327 19.05 1.18 2.65
C ASN A 327 18.81 1.11 1.14
N VAL A 328 19.74 1.68 0.37
CA VAL A 328 19.75 1.59 -1.09
C VAL A 328 20.75 0.52 -1.49
N THR A 329 20.27 -0.55 -2.11
CA THR A 329 21.10 -1.67 -2.58
C THR A 329 21.16 -1.71 -4.11
N GLY A 330 22.14 -2.45 -4.65
CA GLY A 330 22.31 -2.60 -6.09
C GLY A 330 23.04 -1.43 -6.76
N LEU A 331 23.79 -0.64 -5.98
CA LEU A 331 24.64 0.42 -6.51
C LEU A 331 25.88 -0.18 -7.16
N LEU A 332 26.35 0.42 -8.26
CA LEU A 332 27.63 0.07 -8.88
C LEU A 332 28.79 0.47 -7.96
N PRO A 333 29.88 -0.32 -7.88
CA PRO A 333 31.10 0.02 -7.15
C PRO A 333 31.84 1.20 -7.79
N SER A 334 32.71 1.86 -7.00
CA SER A 334 33.51 3.01 -7.44
C SER A 334 32.70 4.11 -8.14
N THR A 335 31.42 4.26 -7.78
CA THR A 335 30.49 5.18 -8.43
C THR A 335 29.96 6.17 -7.40
N THR A 336 30.00 7.46 -7.74
CA THR A 336 29.45 8.52 -6.90
C THR A 336 27.97 8.69 -7.21
N TYR A 337 27.14 8.59 -6.18
CA TYR A 337 25.71 8.84 -6.22
C TYR A 337 25.40 10.09 -5.41
N SER A 338 24.46 10.90 -5.89
CA SER A 338 23.88 12.01 -5.16
C SER A 338 22.56 11.60 -4.53
N PHE A 339 22.37 11.95 -3.26
CA PHE A 339 21.17 11.64 -2.50
C PHE A 339 20.56 12.91 -1.92
N TYR A 340 19.23 13.00 -1.94
CA TYR A 340 18.47 13.99 -1.17
C TYR A 340 17.11 13.42 -0.77
N LEU A 341 16.52 14.01 0.27
CA LEU A 341 15.17 13.70 0.73
C LEU A 341 14.22 14.86 0.46
N ILE A 342 12.95 14.53 0.25
CA ILE A 342 11.81 15.44 0.39
C ILE A 342 10.90 14.88 1.47
N THR A 343 10.64 15.65 2.50
CA THR A 343 9.73 15.27 3.58
C THR A 343 8.28 15.52 3.17
N ARG A 344 7.37 14.63 3.58
CA ARG A 344 5.93 14.67 3.31
C ARG A 344 5.13 14.72 4.60
N ASP A 345 4.03 15.46 4.57
CA ASP A 345 2.98 15.44 5.59
C ASP A 345 1.77 14.60 5.12
N ASP A 346 0.69 14.59 5.90
CA ASP A 346 -0.51 13.79 5.64
C ASP A 346 -1.37 14.38 4.50
N GLU A 347 -1.18 15.66 4.18
CA GLU A 347 -1.85 16.42 3.13
C GLU A 347 -1.05 16.48 1.82
N ARG A 348 0.12 15.80 1.76
CA ARG A 348 1.08 15.73 0.65
C ARG A 348 1.77 17.05 0.31
N ASN A 349 1.86 18.01 1.23
CA ASN A 349 2.81 19.10 1.06
C ASN A 349 4.24 18.55 1.10
N SER A 350 5.12 19.18 0.31
CA SER A 350 6.53 18.82 0.22
C SER A 350 7.35 19.83 0.99
N SER A 351 8.31 19.35 1.79
CA SER A 351 9.42 20.21 2.19
C SER A 351 10.23 20.68 0.98
N VAL A 352 11.09 21.67 1.19
CA VAL A 352 12.26 21.83 0.31
C VAL A 352 13.14 20.57 0.35
N GLU A 353 13.89 20.31 -0.71
CA GLU A 353 14.87 19.23 -0.70
C GLU A 353 15.93 19.46 0.39
N THR A 354 16.38 18.37 1.02
CA THR A 354 17.58 18.44 1.86
C THR A 354 18.78 18.84 0.99
N ALA A 355 19.82 19.42 1.61
CA ALA A 355 21.10 19.55 0.92
C ALA A 355 21.56 18.18 0.38
N SER A 356 21.89 18.12 -0.90
CA SER A 356 22.32 16.86 -1.51
C SER A 356 23.63 16.40 -0.88
N ILE A 357 23.70 15.12 -0.52
CA ILE A 357 24.92 14.48 -0.06
C ILE A 357 25.38 13.47 -1.10
N ASN A 358 26.70 13.39 -1.30
CA ASN A 358 27.28 12.43 -2.23
C ASN A 358 27.85 11.25 -1.46
N GLY A 359 27.50 10.04 -1.89
CA GLY A 359 28.11 8.80 -1.43
C GLY A 359 28.86 8.15 -2.59
N THR A 360 30.16 7.94 -2.44
CA THR A 360 30.92 7.14 -3.42
C THR A 360 31.01 5.72 -2.91
N THR A 361 30.44 4.77 -3.65
CA THR A 361 30.61 3.36 -3.34
C THR A 361 32.08 3.01 -3.41
N THR A 362 32.54 2.19 -2.47
CA THR A 362 33.93 1.77 -2.48
C THR A 362 34.21 0.92 -3.70
N ALA A 363 35.47 0.89 -4.15
CA ALA A 363 35.90 -0.15 -5.06
C ALA A 363 35.54 -1.51 -4.44
N VAL A 364 35.13 -2.45 -5.29
CA VAL A 364 35.06 -3.84 -4.85
C VAL A 364 36.44 -4.18 -4.29
N PRO A 365 36.54 -4.72 -3.06
CA PRO A 365 37.83 -5.10 -2.48
C PRO A 365 38.66 -5.87 -3.51
N SER A 366 39.84 -5.35 -3.84
CA SER A 366 40.73 -5.96 -4.83
C SER A 366 41.01 -7.41 -4.44
N GLY A 367 40.52 -8.34 -5.25
CA GLY A 367 40.57 -9.78 -4.98
C GLY A 367 39.45 -10.60 -5.64
N THR A 368 38.42 -10.00 -6.24
CA THR A 368 37.30 -10.72 -6.87
C THR A 368 37.34 -10.57 -8.38
N THR A 369 38.05 -11.48 -9.06
CA THR A 369 37.89 -11.69 -10.50
C THR A 369 36.54 -12.33 -10.79
N ASN A 370 35.94 -11.92 -11.91
CA ASN A 370 35.05 -12.69 -12.78
C ASN A 370 34.90 -14.17 -12.40
N CYS A 371 33.78 -14.50 -11.76
CA CYS A 371 33.31 -15.86 -11.50
C CYS A 371 34.25 -16.70 -10.62
N VAL A 372 33.67 -17.52 -9.74
CA VAL A 372 34.46 -18.15 -8.68
C VAL A 372 35.09 -19.44 -9.18
N SER A 373 36.35 -19.63 -8.80
CA SER A 373 37.06 -20.90 -8.85
C SER A 373 37.68 -21.13 -7.48
N GLU A 374 37.38 -22.28 -6.89
CA GLU A 374 37.87 -22.74 -5.59
C GLU A 374 38.51 -24.12 -5.79
N ASP A 375 39.82 -24.17 -5.61
CA ASP A 375 40.67 -25.35 -5.73
C ASP A 375 41.04 -25.94 -4.34
N PHE A 376 40.48 -25.38 -3.27
CA PHE A 376 40.66 -25.76 -1.87
C PHE A 376 42.11 -25.73 -1.37
N GLN A 377 43.02 -25.09 -2.11
CA GLN A 377 44.44 -25.04 -1.72
C GLN A 377 44.66 -24.15 -0.50
N ASN A 378 43.76 -23.21 -0.27
CA ASN A 378 43.78 -22.24 0.84
C ASN A 378 43.03 -22.71 2.09
N ILE A 379 42.54 -23.96 2.16
CA ILE A 379 41.85 -24.48 3.36
C ILE A 379 42.80 -24.57 4.58
N PRO A 380 42.29 -24.60 5.82
CA PRO A 380 43.11 -24.73 7.03
C PRO A 380 43.96 -26.01 7.04
N ALA A 381 45.03 -26.04 7.84
CA ALA A 381 45.97 -27.15 7.91
C ALA A 381 45.30 -28.52 8.12
N ASN A 382 45.94 -29.59 7.65
CA ASN A 382 45.39 -30.95 7.69
C ASN A 382 44.93 -31.34 9.11
N SER A 383 43.66 -31.69 9.23
CA SER A 383 43.04 -32.13 10.47
C SER A 383 42.10 -33.29 10.18
N VAL A 384 42.23 -34.34 10.98
CA VAL A 384 41.34 -35.52 10.95
C VAL A 384 40.06 -35.34 11.77
N SER A 385 40.01 -34.26 12.58
CA SER A 385 38.88 -33.94 13.43
C SER A 385 37.83 -33.13 12.66
N TYR A 386 36.55 -33.49 12.86
CA TYR A 386 35.45 -32.72 12.28
C TYR A 386 35.25 -31.43 13.04
N ALA A 387 35.34 -30.31 12.33
CA ALA A 387 35.14 -28.98 12.89
C ALA A 387 34.54 -28.05 11.82
N THR A 388 34.21 -26.82 12.22
CA THR A 388 33.95 -25.75 11.27
C THR A 388 35.27 -25.22 10.73
N GLN A 389 35.46 -25.32 9.41
CA GLN A 389 36.61 -24.79 8.69
C GLN A 389 36.21 -23.51 8.00
N THR A 390 37.03 -22.46 8.09
CA THR A 390 36.82 -21.21 7.38
C THR A 390 38.10 -20.80 6.69
N TRP A 391 38.01 -20.41 5.42
CA TRP A 391 39.13 -19.88 4.64
C TRP A 391 38.61 -18.84 3.65
N THR A 392 39.54 -18.17 2.99
CA THR A 392 39.20 -17.23 1.92
C THR A 392 40.04 -17.53 0.70
N ASN A 393 39.40 -17.59 -0.47
CA ASN A 393 40.07 -17.75 -1.76
C ASN A 393 39.43 -16.77 -2.74
N SER A 394 40.26 -16.05 -3.50
CA SER A 394 39.80 -15.09 -4.53
C SER A 394 38.67 -14.16 -4.07
N GLY A 395 38.79 -13.65 -2.83
CA GLY A 395 37.83 -12.73 -2.22
C GLY A 395 36.51 -13.35 -1.74
N VAL A 396 36.36 -14.67 -1.83
CA VAL A 396 35.22 -15.41 -1.29
C VAL A 396 35.61 -16.07 0.02
N THR A 397 34.87 -15.79 1.09
CA THR A 397 35.02 -16.52 2.35
C THR A 397 34.15 -17.76 2.31
N TRP A 398 34.75 -18.92 2.58
CA TRP A 398 34.06 -20.20 2.62
C TRP A 398 33.98 -20.72 4.05
N THR A 399 32.86 -21.35 4.39
CA THR A 399 32.63 -22.01 5.67
C THR A 399 32.15 -23.43 5.42
N ALA A 400 32.93 -24.42 5.86
CA ALA A 400 32.56 -25.83 5.85
C ALA A 400 32.30 -26.32 7.27
N THR A 401 31.09 -26.78 7.59
CA THR A 401 30.74 -27.35 8.90
C THR A 401 30.88 -28.87 8.89
N ASP A 402 31.09 -29.47 10.07
CA ASP A 402 31.31 -30.92 10.23
C ASP A 402 32.27 -31.49 9.16
N ALA A 403 33.41 -30.80 9.01
CA ALA A 403 34.36 -31.01 7.93
C ALA A 403 35.78 -31.27 8.44
N ARG A 404 36.56 -32.00 7.64
CA ARG A 404 37.97 -32.34 7.85
C ARG A 404 38.80 -31.98 6.61
N THR A 405 40.10 -31.80 6.76
CA THR A 405 41.00 -31.18 5.75
C THR A 405 42.21 -32.04 5.39
N ASP A 406 42.25 -33.30 5.82
CA ASP A 406 43.39 -34.22 5.62
C ASP A 406 43.25 -35.14 4.39
N GLN A 407 42.15 -35.04 3.66
CA GLN A 407 41.94 -35.79 2.40
C GLN A 407 42.31 -34.91 1.20
N SER A 408 42.55 -35.56 0.06
CA SER A 408 43.02 -34.90 -1.16
C SER A 408 42.44 -35.57 -2.40
N LEU A 409 42.08 -34.78 -3.40
CA LEU A 409 41.86 -35.28 -4.75
C LEU A 409 43.03 -34.90 -5.69
N ASN A 410 43.41 -33.62 -5.70
CA ASN A 410 44.49 -33.08 -6.53
C ASN A 410 45.53 -32.23 -5.77
N ALA A 411 45.46 -32.18 -4.44
CA ALA A 411 46.52 -31.85 -3.47
C ALA A 411 45.87 -31.65 -2.10
N ARG A 412 44.81 -30.85 -2.06
CA ARG A 412 44.02 -30.56 -0.87
C ARG A 412 42.56 -30.54 -1.26
N ALA A 413 41.69 -31.06 -0.40
CA ALA A 413 40.25 -30.99 -0.62
C ALA A 413 39.52 -30.90 0.71
N ILE A 414 38.32 -30.32 0.70
CA ILE A 414 37.47 -30.33 1.89
C ILE A 414 36.65 -31.63 1.93
N THR A 415 36.60 -32.30 3.08
CA THR A 415 35.75 -33.49 3.26
C THR A 415 34.65 -33.20 4.26
N ILE A 416 33.40 -33.30 3.80
CA ILE A 416 32.21 -33.02 4.61
C ILE A 416 31.52 -34.31 5.01
N ARG A 417 31.12 -34.41 6.28
CA ARG A 417 30.29 -35.51 6.78
C ARG A 417 28.81 -35.14 6.76
N ASN A 418 28.28 -34.51 7.81
CA ASN A 418 26.87 -34.12 7.88
C ASN A 418 26.65 -32.60 7.89
N GLY A 419 27.68 -31.83 7.53
CA GLY A 419 27.62 -30.38 7.49
C GLY A 419 27.39 -29.84 6.09
N SER A 420 27.81 -28.60 5.88
CA SER A 420 27.56 -27.82 4.67
C SER A 420 28.80 -27.05 4.26
N LEU A 421 28.98 -26.84 2.96
CA LEU A 421 29.91 -25.85 2.41
C LEU A 421 29.10 -24.61 2.01
N THR A 422 29.43 -23.43 2.54
CA THR A 422 28.72 -22.18 2.24
C THR A 422 29.70 -21.06 1.92
N SER A 423 29.37 -20.24 0.92
CA SER A 423 30.14 -19.06 0.53
C SER A 423 29.63 -17.79 1.23
N SER A 424 30.48 -16.77 1.31
CA SER A 424 30.05 -15.38 1.52
C SER A 424 29.21 -14.88 0.32
N ALA A 425 28.63 -13.69 0.44
CA ALA A 425 27.92 -13.04 -0.66
C ALA A 425 28.90 -12.66 -1.79
N ILE A 426 28.52 -12.97 -3.03
CA ILE A 426 29.36 -12.81 -4.23
C ILE A 426 28.54 -12.06 -5.29
N PRO A 427 29.11 -11.06 -5.98
CA PRO A 427 28.41 -10.35 -7.05
C PRO A 427 28.33 -11.18 -8.34
N ASN A 428 27.68 -10.65 -9.38
CA ASN A 428 27.69 -11.16 -10.77
C ASN A 428 26.89 -12.45 -11.03
N GLY A 429 26.05 -12.87 -10.09
CA GLY A 429 25.13 -13.98 -10.28
C GLY A 429 25.82 -15.31 -10.55
N ILE A 430 25.03 -16.31 -10.91
CA ILE A 430 25.47 -17.66 -11.23
C ILE A 430 24.63 -18.25 -12.36
N LYS A 431 25.30 -18.76 -13.39
CA LYS A 431 24.66 -19.37 -14.55
C LYS A 431 24.76 -20.90 -14.47
N ASP A 432 25.97 -21.42 -14.30
CA ASP A 432 26.25 -22.85 -14.19
C ASP A 432 27.30 -23.09 -13.11
N LEU A 433 27.14 -24.13 -12.27
CA LEU A 433 28.12 -24.53 -11.24
C LEU A 433 28.71 -25.89 -11.55
N THR A 434 30.04 -26.02 -11.53
CA THR A 434 30.77 -27.28 -11.66
C THR A 434 31.49 -27.60 -10.35
N VAL A 435 31.44 -28.87 -9.93
CA VAL A 435 32.14 -29.33 -8.73
C VAL A 435 32.49 -30.81 -8.84
N THR A 436 33.62 -31.20 -8.27
CA THR A 436 34.06 -32.60 -8.21
C THR A 436 33.82 -33.16 -6.82
N THR A 437 33.26 -34.38 -6.76
CA THR A 437 33.03 -35.07 -5.50
C THR A 437 33.55 -36.50 -5.51
N GLN A 438 33.87 -37.02 -4.32
CA GLN A 438 34.16 -38.43 -4.11
C GLN A 438 33.75 -38.84 -2.69
N LEU A 439 32.98 -39.91 -2.58
CA LEU A 439 32.74 -40.58 -1.30
C LEU A 439 34.01 -41.30 -0.88
N VAL A 440 34.57 -40.86 0.23
CA VAL A 440 35.69 -41.51 0.89
C VAL A 440 35.21 -42.26 2.14
N PHE A 441 35.91 -43.33 2.50
CA PHE A 441 35.54 -44.27 3.56
C PHE A 441 34.29 -45.12 3.26
N SER A 442 33.88 -45.94 4.23
CA SER A 442 32.66 -46.74 4.13
C SER A 442 31.42 -45.83 4.11
N GLY A 443 30.55 -46.06 3.13
CA GLY A 443 29.32 -45.30 2.92
C GLY A 443 28.57 -45.80 1.69
N VAL A 444 27.47 -45.12 1.36
CA VAL A 444 26.69 -45.39 0.15
C VAL A 444 26.64 -44.13 -0.73
N ALA A 445 26.60 -44.33 -2.05
CA ALA A 445 26.42 -43.23 -2.99
C ALA A 445 25.14 -42.44 -2.68
N GLY A 446 25.13 -41.16 -3.02
CA GLY A 446 24.01 -40.27 -2.73
C GLY A 446 24.20 -38.90 -3.37
N THR A 447 23.50 -37.90 -2.83
CA THR A 447 23.52 -36.52 -3.34
C THR A 447 23.66 -35.50 -2.21
N PHE A 448 24.22 -34.34 -2.55
CA PHE A 448 24.01 -33.08 -1.86
C PHE A 448 22.98 -32.23 -2.60
N LYS A 449 22.36 -31.29 -1.89
CA LYS A 449 21.57 -30.20 -2.46
C LYS A 449 22.47 -29.01 -2.73
N LEU A 450 22.31 -28.40 -3.91
CA LEU A 450 22.91 -27.11 -4.24
C LEU A 450 21.85 -26.03 -4.06
N ASN A 451 22.13 -25.06 -3.20
CA ASN A 451 21.25 -23.93 -2.95
C ASN A 451 21.93 -22.62 -3.36
N VAL A 452 21.16 -21.72 -3.99
CA VAL A 452 21.57 -20.34 -4.29
C VAL A 452 20.61 -19.40 -3.58
N ASN A 453 21.12 -18.49 -2.75
CA ASN A 453 20.32 -17.61 -1.89
C ASN A 453 19.27 -18.37 -1.04
N GLY A 454 19.60 -19.60 -0.63
CA GLY A 454 18.71 -20.46 0.17
C GLY A 454 17.68 -21.26 -0.62
N ILE A 455 17.59 -21.09 -1.95
CA ILE A 455 16.68 -21.87 -2.81
C ILE A 455 17.45 -23.03 -3.45
N GLU A 456 16.91 -24.25 -3.38
CA GLU A 456 17.47 -25.43 -4.04
C GLU A 456 17.40 -25.29 -5.57
N VAL A 457 18.54 -25.32 -6.24
CA VAL A 457 18.67 -25.16 -7.71
C VAL A 457 19.17 -26.43 -8.41
N GLY A 458 19.53 -27.46 -7.66
CA GLY A 458 19.95 -28.75 -8.21
C GLY A 458 20.51 -29.69 -7.15
N THR A 459 20.90 -30.89 -7.58
CA THR A 459 21.53 -31.90 -6.73
C THR A 459 22.88 -32.33 -7.29
N ILE A 460 23.86 -32.53 -6.40
CA ILE A 460 25.24 -32.91 -6.74
C ILE A 460 25.44 -34.38 -6.32
N PRO A 461 25.56 -35.34 -7.25
CA PRO A 461 25.80 -36.73 -6.93
C PRO A 461 27.23 -36.96 -6.44
N TYR A 462 27.41 -37.95 -5.58
CA TYR A 462 28.70 -38.48 -5.19
C TYR A 462 28.67 -40.01 -5.10
N SER A 463 29.80 -40.65 -5.38
CA SER A 463 30.00 -42.10 -5.24
C SER A 463 31.46 -42.39 -4.87
N SER A 464 31.84 -43.66 -4.71
CA SER A 464 33.26 -44.02 -4.52
C SER A 464 34.15 -43.64 -5.72
N ALA A 465 33.55 -43.49 -6.91
CA ALA A 465 34.21 -42.93 -8.08
C ALA A 465 34.23 -41.40 -8.03
N VAL A 466 35.37 -40.83 -8.40
CA VAL A 466 35.53 -39.38 -8.58
C VAL A 466 34.56 -38.92 -9.67
N THR A 467 33.70 -37.95 -9.35
CA THR A 467 32.64 -37.49 -10.24
C THR A 467 32.62 -35.97 -10.30
N THR A 468 32.84 -35.40 -11.49
CA THR A 468 32.64 -33.97 -11.74
C THR A 468 31.23 -33.75 -12.29
N THR A 469 30.47 -32.88 -11.64
CA THR A 469 29.08 -32.57 -12.02
C THR A 469 28.95 -31.09 -12.33
N THR A 470 28.28 -30.77 -13.44
CA THR A 470 27.86 -29.40 -13.77
C THR A 470 26.34 -29.27 -13.66
N ILE A 471 25.88 -28.37 -12.80
CA ILE A 471 24.49 -27.92 -12.71
C ILE A 471 24.35 -26.68 -13.58
N SER A 472 23.71 -26.84 -14.74
CA SER A 472 23.54 -25.76 -15.72
C SER A 472 22.18 -25.06 -15.58
N GLY A 473 22.08 -23.84 -16.11
CA GLY A 473 20.79 -23.14 -16.24
C GLY A 473 20.22 -22.59 -14.93
N ILE A 474 21.07 -22.36 -13.93
CA ILE A 474 20.68 -21.76 -12.65
C ILE A 474 20.19 -20.31 -12.86
N ASN A 475 20.88 -19.56 -13.72
CA ASN A 475 20.49 -18.24 -14.22
C ASN A 475 20.04 -17.22 -13.15
N VAL A 476 20.66 -17.22 -11.97
CA VAL A 476 20.36 -16.22 -10.92
C VAL A 476 21.25 -15.01 -11.12
N THR A 477 20.67 -13.82 -11.27
CA THR A 477 21.38 -12.54 -11.42
C THR A 477 21.57 -11.84 -10.07
N GLY A 478 22.50 -10.88 -10.01
CA GLY A 478 22.73 -10.07 -8.81
C GLY A 478 23.64 -10.75 -7.79
N ASN A 479 23.57 -10.33 -6.53
CA ASN A 479 24.39 -10.92 -5.47
C ASN A 479 23.84 -12.29 -5.05
N ILE A 480 24.73 -13.27 -4.92
CA ILE A 480 24.39 -14.65 -4.59
C ILE A 480 25.23 -15.18 -3.43
N THR A 481 24.65 -16.10 -2.65
CA THR A 481 25.38 -17.04 -1.79
C THR A 481 25.14 -18.46 -2.30
N VAL A 482 26.18 -19.29 -2.27
CA VAL A 482 26.09 -20.71 -2.63
C VAL A 482 26.20 -21.56 -1.37
N SER A 483 25.33 -22.55 -1.22
CA SER A 483 25.41 -23.55 -0.16
C SER A 483 25.20 -24.96 -0.68
N ILE A 484 26.18 -25.84 -0.43
CA ILE A 484 26.09 -27.28 -0.68
C ILE A 484 25.83 -27.96 0.66
N ASN A 485 24.66 -28.58 0.81
CA ASN A 485 24.21 -29.17 2.08
C ASN A 485 23.34 -30.42 1.85
N GLY A 486 22.79 -31.00 2.92
CA GLY A 486 21.83 -32.10 2.79
C GLY A 486 22.44 -33.40 2.29
N ASN A 487 23.57 -33.82 2.88
CA ASN A 487 24.18 -35.13 2.58
C ASN A 487 23.15 -36.26 2.76
N SER A 488 22.96 -37.10 1.73
CA SER A 488 21.98 -38.20 1.77
C SER A 488 22.28 -39.27 2.83
N GLY A 489 23.51 -39.33 3.36
CA GLY A 489 23.86 -40.20 4.48
C GLY A 489 24.66 -39.45 5.54
N THR A 490 24.13 -39.38 6.76
CA THR A 490 24.74 -38.63 7.88
C THR A 490 26.13 -39.13 8.32
N LYS A 491 26.57 -40.28 7.81
CA LYS A 491 27.90 -40.87 8.04
C LYS A 491 28.80 -40.89 6.79
N ASN A 492 28.26 -40.51 5.62
CA ASN A 492 29.04 -40.43 4.40
C ASN A 492 30.05 -39.30 4.52
N ARG A 493 31.29 -39.53 4.10
CA ARG A 493 32.35 -38.54 4.12
C ARG A 493 32.71 -38.24 2.69
N VAL A 494 32.36 -37.07 2.22
CA VAL A 494 32.44 -36.75 0.79
C VAL A 494 33.47 -35.66 0.62
N ILE A 495 34.50 -35.96 -0.17
CA ILE A 495 35.41 -34.96 -0.71
C ILE A 495 34.63 -34.05 -1.64
N ILE A 496 34.84 -32.75 -1.51
CA ILE A 496 34.43 -31.71 -2.46
C ILE A 496 35.71 -31.00 -2.91
N ASP A 497 35.91 -30.91 -4.22
CA ASP A 497 37.07 -30.28 -4.83
C ASP A 497 36.71 -29.64 -6.18
N ASP A 498 37.61 -28.82 -6.73
CA ASP A 498 37.50 -28.18 -8.05
C ASP A 498 36.14 -27.48 -8.29
N LEU A 499 35.71 -26.64 -7.35
CA LEU A 499 34.44 -25.94 -7.44
C LEU A 499 34.60 -24.68 -8.29
N SER A 500 33.78 -24.51 -9.31
CA SER A 500 33.74 -23.28 -10.12
C SER A 500 32.35 -22.95 -10.60
N TRP A 501 32.09 -21.70 -10.97
CA TRP A 501 30.88 -21.35 -11.70
C TRP A 501 31.09 -20.27 -12.74
N SER A 502 30.18 -20.21 -13.70
CA SER A 502 30.05 -19.11 -14.66
C SER A 502 29.11 -18.03 -14.09
N CYS A 503 29.43 -16.77 -14.32
CA CYS A 503 28.60 -15.64 -13.90
C CYS A 503 27.36 -15.57 -14.78
N ASN A 504 26.22 -15.21 -14.19
CA ASN A 504 25.06 -14.75 -14.94
C ASN A 504 25.03 -13.23 -14.87
N ASN A 505 25.99 -12.60 -15.55
CA ASN A 505 25.93 -11.18 -15.79
C ASN A 505 24.67 -10.94 -16.63
N SER A 506 23.69 -10.23 -16.07
CA SER A 506 22.79 -9.49 -16.94
C SER A 506 23.70 -8.69 -17.85
N LEU A 507 23.66 -8.93 -19.16
CA LEU A 507 24.16 -7.94 -20.11
C LEU A 507 23.53 -6.65 -19.63
N SER A 508 24.36 -5.71 -19.19
CA SER A 508 23.91 -4.35 -18.95
C SER A 508 23.14 -3.99 -20.20
N ASN A 509 21.83 -3.83 -20.09
CA ASN A 509 21.17 -2.90 -20.98
C ASN A 509 22.01 -1.64 -20.81
N ILE A 510 22.71 -1.25 -21.87
CA ILE A 510 23.16 0.12 -22.00
C ILE A 510 21.93 0.92 -21.65
N ASP A 511 22.00 1.60 -20.52
CA ASP A 511 20.92 2.42 -20.03
C ASP A 511 20.50 3.29 -21.22
N PHE A 512 19.23 3.19 -21.59
CA PHE A 512 18.68 4.08 -22.59
C PHE A 512 18.60 5.45 -21.91
N ASP A 513 19.71 6.17 -21.91
CA ASP A 513 19.69 7.59 -21.64
C ASP A 513 18.88 8.21 -22.79
N THR A 514 17.59 8.47 -22.52
CA THR A 514 16.78 9.43 -23.27
C THR A 514 17.38 10.80 -23.04
N SER A 515 18.54 10.99 -23.65
CA SER A 515 19.31 12.20 -23.57
C SER A 515 18.41 13.29 -24.19
N LYS A 516 17.99 14.21 -23.33
CA LYS A 516 16.97 15.23 -23.61
C LYS A 516 17.37 16.04 -24.86
N PHE A 517 16.76 15.79 -26.01
CA PHE A 517 16.96 16.65 -27.18
C PHE A 517 16.39 18.05 -26.89
N THR A 518 17.02 19.10 -27.41
CA THR A 518 16.50 20.47 -27.26
C THR A 518 15.91 20.98 -28.57
N ILE A 519 14.78 21.68 -28.47
CA ILE A 519 14.13 22.35 -29.61
C ILE A 519 14.35 23.86 -29.44
N TYR A 520 15.02 24.49 -30.41
CA TYR A 520 15.27 25.93 -30.38
C TYR A 520 15.22 26.55 -31.78
N PRO A 521 14.58 27.72 -31.97
CA PRO A 521 13.72 28.40 -31.00
C PRO A 521 12.37 27.68 -30.82
N ASN A 522 11.80 27.77 -29.61
CA ASN A 522 10.45 27.29 -29.31
C ASN A 522 9.79 28.23 -28.26
N PRO A 523 8.85 29.10 -28.64
CA PRO A 523 8.19 29.20 -29.96
C PRO A 523 9.13 29.60 -31.12
N SER A 524 8.88 29.07 -32.32
CA SER A 524 9.62 29.31 -33.57
C SER A 524 8.86 30.23 -34.52
N ASN A 525 9.56 30.89 -35.47
CA ASN A 525 8.96 31.65 -36.58
C ASN A 525 8.99 30.88 -37.92
N GLY A 526 9.03 29.55 -37.86
CA GLY A 526 9.01 28.66 -39.04
C GLY A 526 10.32 27.93 -39.30
N THR A 527 11.42 28.31 -38.65
CA THR A 527 12.70 27.56 -38.64
C THR A 527 13.00 27.07 -37.24
N VAL A 528 13.26 25.77 -37.08
CA VAL A 528 13.51 25.12 -35.80
C VAL A 528 14.71 24.19 -35.89
N LYS A 529 15.53 24.21 -34.85
CA LYS A 529 16.69 23.34 -34.69
C LYS A 529 16.44 22.38 -33.54
N ILE A 530 16.65 21.10 -33.80
CA ILE A 530 16.57 20.02 -32.83
C ILE A 530 17.99 19.56 -32.57
N ASN A 531 18.55 19.84 -31.39
CA ASN A 531 19.90 19.40 -31.05
C ASN A 531 19.86 18.03 -30.39
N PHE A 532 20.69 17.11 -30.91
CA PHE A 532 20.85 15.77 -30.36
C PHE A 532 22.01 15.78 -29.36
N SER A 533 21.80 15.14 -28.21
CA SER A 533 22.80 15.00 -27.14
C SER A 533 23.87 13.95 -27.45
N ASN A 534 23.54 12.94 -28.27
CA ASN A 534 24.49 11.97 -28.80
C ASN A 534 24.44 11.97 -30.34
N PHE A 535 25.38 12.68 -30.98
CA PHE A 535 25.36 12.91 -32.42
C PHE A 535 25.91 11.76 -33.26
N ALA A 536 26.60 10.78 -32.65
CA ALA A 536 27.23 9.65 -33.35
C ALA A 536 26.23 8.52 -33.70
N GLU A 537 24.97 8.68 -33.32
CA GLU A 537 23.93 7.67 -33.48
C GLU A 537 22.85 8.10 -34.48
N LYS A 538 22.03 7.14 -34.90
CA LYS A 538 20.94 7.31 -35.86
C LYS A 538 19.68 7.81 -35.16
N HIS A 539 19.17 8.97 -35.55
CA HIS A 539 17.96 9.59 -35.02
C HIS A 539 16.90 9.71 -36.10
N GLN A 540 15.70 9.17 -35.87
CA GLN A 540 14.54 9.45 -36.71
C GLN A 540 13.73 10.58 -36.09
N VAL A 541 13.63 11.72 -36.79
CA VAL A 541 12.87 12.90 -36.36
C VAL A 541 11.55 12.95 -37.12
N GLN A 542 10.44 12.92 -36.38
CA GLN A 542 9.09 13.03 -36.92
C GLN A 542 8.37 14.22 -36.27
N ILE A 543 7.58 14.96 -37.04
CA ILE A 543 6.72 16.03 -36.51
C ILE A 543 5.28 15.71 -36.87
N PHE A 544 4.39 15.80 -35.89
CA PHE A 544 2.96 15.57 -36.04
C PHE A 544 2.19 16.85 -35.66
N SER A 545 1.13 17.14 -36.39
CA SER A 545 0.12 18.12 -35.96
C SER A 545 -0.69 17.58 -34.77
N LEU A 546 -1.44 18.44 -34.07
CA LEU A 546 -2.32 18.01 -32.97
C LEU A 546 -3.44 17.04 -33.39
N SER A 547 -3.81 17.00 -34.68
CA SER A 547 -4.76 16.02 -35.22
C SER A 547 -4.09 14.68 -35.56
N GLY A 548 -2.80 14.51 -35.28
CA GLY A 548 -2.03 13.29 -35.52
C GLY A 548 -1.47 13.16 -36.94
N GLN A 549 -1.70 14.14 -37.84
CA GLN A 549 -1.12 14.13 -39.17
C GLN A 549 0.40 14.34 -39.08
N LYS A 550 1.19 13.42 -39.65
CA LYS A 550 2.65 13.54 -39.78
C LYS A 550 2.99 14.58 -40.85
N VAL A 551 3.71 15.63 -40.47
CA VAL A 551 4.10 16.78 -41.31
C VAL A 551 5.60 16.82 -41.64
N PHE A 552 6.42 16.03 -40.93
CA PHE A 552 7.86 15.88 -41.18
C PHE A 552 8.30 14.47 -40.74
N ASP A 553 9.23 13.86 -41.46
CA ASP A 553 9.83 12.55 -41.16
C ASP A 553 11.17 12.41 -41.88
N GLU A 554 12.27 12.58 -41.15
CA GLU A 554 13.61 12.43 -41.69
C GLU A 554 14.54 11.73 -40.69
N GLU A 555 15.61 11.14 -41.24
CA GLU A 555 16.62 10.43 -40.49
C GLU A 555 17.95 11.16 -40.51
N TYR A 556 18.59 11.25 -39.35
CA TYR A 556 19.86 11.94 -39.15
C TYR A 556 20.86 10.96 -38.55
N ILE A 557 22.02 10.79 -39.20
CA ILE A 557 23.11 9.93 -38.76
C ILE A 557 24.38 10.78 -38.66
N ASN A 558 25.15 10.62 -37.58
CA ASN A 558 26.39 11.39 -37.37
C ASN A 558 26.17 12.91 -37.42
N SER A 559 24.97 13.38 -37.06
CA SER A 559 24.60 14.79 -37.08
C SER A 559 24.37 15.30 -35.66
N PRO A 560 24.88 16.49 -35.30
CA PRO A 560 24.60 17.10 -34.01
C PRO A 560 23.21 17.72 -33.91
N ASN A 561 22.51 17.91 -35.03
CA ASN A 561 21.18 18.50 -35.04
C ASN A 561 20.38 18.18 -36.31
N ALA A 562 19.06 18.37 -36.22
CA ALA A 562 18.16 18.48 -37.35
C ALA A 562 17.67 19.92 -37.48
N GLU A 563 17.76 20.50 -38.68
CA GLU A 563 17.26 21.83 -38.99
C GLU A 563 16.02 21.71 -39.88
N ILE A 564 14.85 22.02 -39.32
CA ILE A 564 13.59 22.03 -40.05
C ILE A 564 13.25 23.47 -40.41
N ASN A 565 13.08 23.73 -41.70
CA ASN A 565 12.69 25.02 -42.23
C ASN A 565 11.25 24.99 -42.75
N TYR A 566 10.59 26.15 -42.70
CA TYR A 566 9.25 26.38 -43.26
C TYR A 566 8.12 25.58 -42.61
N VAL A 567 8.18 25.35 -41.29
CA VAL A 567 7.01 24.82 -40.56
C VAL A 567 5.91 25.88 -40.54
N THR A 568 4.70 25.54 -40.99
CA THR A 568 3.56 26.46 -40.98
C THR A 568 3.16 26.82 -39.54
N LYS A 569 2.46 27.95 -39.36
CA LYS A 569 1.96 28.37 -38.04
C LYS A 569 1.07 27.31 -37.41
N GLY A 570 1.32 26.96 -36.16
CA GLY A 570 0.57 25.91 -35.46
C GLY A 570 1.30 25.31 -34.26
N VAL A 571 0.63 24.35 -33.62
CA VAL A 571 1.17 23.55 -32.51
C VAL A 571 1.40 22.14 -33.00
N TYR A 572 2.59 21.60 -32.70
CA TYR A 572 3.06 20.31 -33.18
C TYR A 572 3.65 19.46 -32.03
N ILE A 573 3.73 18.16 -32.28
CA ILE A 573 4.44 17.18 -31.45
C ILE A 573 5.64 16.70 -32.26
N VAL A 574 6.84 16.97 -31.76
CA VAL A 574 8.09 16.44 -32.30
C VAL A 574 8.37 15.12 -31.60
N LYS A 575 8.52 14.03 -32.35
CA LYS A 575 8.90 12.70 -31.89
C LYS A 575 10.29 12.36 -32.41
N ILE A 576 11.19 11.91 -31.54
CA ILE A 576 12.49 11.39 -31.96
C ILE A 576 12.54 9.92 -31.59
N THR A 577 12.91 9.07 -32.55
CA THR A 577 13.03 7.63 -32.36
C THR A 577 14.49 7.20 -32.58
N ARG A 578 15.03 6.42 -31.66
CA ARG A 578 16.35 5.79 -31.74
C ARG A 578 16.22 4.33 -31.31
N ASP A 579 16.71 3.41 -32.11
CA ASP A 579 16.75 1.96 -31.82
C ASP A 579 15.42 1.40 -31.25
N GLY A 580 14.29 1.86 -31.80
CA GLY A 580 12.94 1.42 -31.43
C GLY A 580 12.30 2.15 -30.23
N ALA A 581 13.05 2.95 -29.47
CA ALA A 581 12.52 3.79 -28.39
C ALA A 581 12.26 5.22 -28.89
N SER A 582 11.29 5.94 -28.29
CA SER A 582 10.95 7.29 -28.71
C SER A 582 10.63 8.27 -27.58
N GLU A 583 11.02 9.53 -27.75
CA GLU A 583 10.67 10.67 -26.88
C GLU A 583 9.85 11.70 -27.68
N THR A 584 8.96 12.46 -27.03
CA THR A 584 8.18 13.53 -27.67
C THR A 584 8.27 14.87 -26.95
N LYS A 585 8.27 15.99 -27.71
CA LYS A 585 8.21 17.36 -27.18
C LYS A 585 7.29 18.25 -28.01
N LYS A 586 6.64 19.21 -27.34
CA LYS A 586 5.78 20.20 -27.99
C LYS A 586 6.61 21.26 -28.73
N LEU A 587 6.24 21.56 -29.97
CA LEU A 587 6.76 22.67 -30.77
C LEU A 587 5.64 23.66 -31.07
N ILE A 588 5.88 24.94 -30.84
CA ILE A 588 4.97 26.03 -31.17
C ILE A 588 5.61 26.85 -32.30
N VAL A 589 4.86 27.12 -33.38
CA VAL A 589 5.29 27.95 -34.51
C VAL A 589 4.32 29.12 -34.67
N ASN A 590 4.83 30.34 -34.55
CA ASN A 590 4.08 31.60 -34.45
C ASN A 590 3.76 32.27 -35.77
#